data_AF-A0A924HSB0-F1
#
_entry.id   AF-A0A924HSB0-F1
#
_cell.length_a   1.000
_cell.length_b   1.000
_cell.length_c   1.000
_cell.angle_alpha   90.00
_cell.angle_beta   90.00
_cell.angle_gamma   90.00
#
_symmetry.space_group_name_H-M   'P 1'
#
loop_
_entity.id
_entity.type
_entity.pdbx_description
1 polymer ?
#
loop_
_entity_poly.entity_id
_entity_poly.type
_entity_poly.pdbx_seq_one_letter_code
_entity_poly.pdbx_strand_id
1 'polypeptide(L)'
;MEKVNHKRIITITSLKVLFAVIVFFTINNWVHIKQSFGGDVPALSAWLNHAFTPSNLILLPVLGVVFYMNTLKHHRELAKKRSKYTEM
;
A
#
# COMPACT_ATOMS: atom_id res chain seq x y z
N MET A 1 -21.73 19.73 7.30
CA MET A 1 -20.57 19.15 6.58
C MET A 1 -20.13 17.88 7.29
N GLU A 2 -20.30 16.72 6.67
CA GLU A 2 -19.83 15.45 7.23
C GLU A 2 -18.30 15.52 7.39
N LYS A 3 -17.81 15.57 8.63
CA LYS A 3 -16.37 15.68 8.93
C LYS A 3 -15.68 14.43 8.38
N VAL A 4 -14.87 14.61 7.33
CA VAL A 4 -14.03 13.56 6.78
C VAL A 4 -13.15 13.00 7.90
N ASN A 5 -13.31 11.72 8.24
CA ASN A 5 -12.53 11.08 9.30
C ASN A 5 -11.11 10.79 8.80
N HIS A 6 -10.24 11.78 8.95
CA HIS A 6 -8.84 11.70 8.52
C HIS A 6 -8.08 10.54 9.19
N LYS A 7 -8.38 10.20 10.46
CA LYS A 7 -7.77 9.04 11.14
C LYS A 7 -8.05 7.75 10.38
N ARG A 8 -9.31 7.52 10.02
CA ARG A 8 -9.73 6.33 9.24
C ARG A 8 -9.07 6.28 7.86
N ILE A 9 -8.95 7.42 7.19
CA ILE A 9 -8.30 7.52 5.87
C ILE A 9 -6.82 7.16 5.96
N ILE A 10 -6.12 7.69 6.97
CA ILE A 10 -4.71 7.41 7.19
C ILE A 10 -4.53 5.91 7.46
N THR A 11 -5.31 5.30 8.36
CA THR A 11 -5.23 3.86 8.65
C THR A 11 -5.42 3.00 7.40
N ILE A 12 -6.45 3.27 6.59
CA ILE A 12 -6.73 2.50 5.37
C ILE A 12 -5.61 2.69 4.34
N THR A 13 -5.10 3.91 4.22
CA THR A 13 -4.01 4.22 3.29
C THR A 13 -2.73 3.50 3.71
N SER A 14 -2.36 3.56 5.00
CA SER A 14 -1.20 2.83 5.54
C SER A 14 -1.32 1.33 5.31
N LEU A 15 -2.50 0.74 5.49
CA LEU A 15 -2.72 -0.68 5.22
C LEU A 15 -2.54 -1.03 3.74
N LYS A 16 -3.02 -0.18 2.82
CA LYS A 16 -2.82 -0.35 1.37
C LYS A 16 -1.34 -0.25 0.98
N VAL A 17 -0.61 0.70 1.57
CA VAL A 17 0.83 0.84 1.36
C VAL A 17 1.57 -0.39 1.88
N LEU A 18 1.24 -0.86 3.09
CA LEU A 18 1.85 -2.08 3.65
C LEU A 18 1.61 -3.30 2.75
N PHE A 19 0.39 -3.45 2.24
CA PHE A 19 0.06 -4.51 1.29
C PHE A 19 0.89 -4.41 0.01
N ALA A 20 1.03 -3.19 -0.55
CA ALA A 20 1.88 -2.96 -1.72
C ALA A 20 3.35 -3.32 -1.42
N VAL A 21 3.89 -2.95 -0.25
CA VAL A 21 5.25 -3.33 0.17
C VAL A 21 5.42 -4.84 0.18
N ILE A 22 4.45 -5.59 0.73
CA ILE A 22 4.49 -7.06 0.77
C ILE A 22 4.47 -7.65 -0.65
N VAL A 23 3.62 -7.14 -1.53
CA VAL A 23 3.53 -7.58 -2.92
C VAL A 23 4.84 -7.30 -3.66
N PHE A 24 5.40 -6.09 -3.54
CA PHE A 24 6.68 -5.73 -4.13
C PHE A 24 7.82 -6.60 -3.60
N PHE A 25 7.88 -6.79 -2.28
CA PHE A 25 8.88 -7.66 -1.67
C PHE A 25 8.81 -9.08 -2.24
N THR A 26 7.60 -9.63 -2.36
CA THR A 26 7.36 -11.00 -2.85
C THR A 26 7.77 -11.16 -4.32
N ILE A 27 7.37 -10.20 -5.17
CA ILE A 27 7.69 -10.24 -6.61
C ILE A 27 9.19 -10.11 -6.83
N ASN A 28 9.83 -9.13 -6.18
CA ASN A 28 11.26 -8.90 -6.35
C ASN A 28 12.10 -10.06 -5.79
N ASN A 29 11.69 -10.66 -4.67
CA ASN A 29 12.42 -11.78 -4.07
C ASN A 29 11.96 -13.15 -4.53
N TRP A 30 11.15 -13.25 -5.60
CA TRP A 30 10.58 -14.53 -6.02
C TRP A 30 11.63 -15.64 -6.23
N VAL A 31 12.80 -15.27 -6.77
CA VAL A 31 13.92 -16.22 -6.94
C VAL A 31 14.44 -16.72 -5.61
N HIS A 32 14.68 -15.82 -4.65
CA HIS A 32 15.14 -16.14 -3.30
C HIS A 32 14.11 -16.96 -2.50
N ILE A 33 12.81 -16.68 -2.68
CA ILE A 33 11.72 -17.49 -2.11
C ILE A 33 11.79 -18.92 -2.63
N LYS A 34 11.94 -19.10 -3.96
CA LYS A 34 12.07 -20.43 -4.56
C LYS A 34 13.32 -21.18 -4.09
N GLN A 35 14.46 -20.49 -4.00
CA GLN A 35 15.72 -21.07 -3.49
C GLN A 35 15.57 -21.56 -2.05
N SER A 36 14.85 -20.80 -1.22
CA SER A 36 14.63 -21.14 0.19
C SER A 36 13.84 -22.44 0.38
N PHE A 37 12.94 -22.79 -0.54
CA PHE A 37 12.25 -24.10 -0.52
C PHE A 37 13.18 -25.28 -0.82
N GLY A 38 14.33 -25.03 -1.46
CA GLY A 38 15.39 -26.02 -1.71
C GLY A 38 16.38 -26.17 -0.56
N GLY A 39 16.20 -25.45 0.56
CA GLY A 39 17.08 -25.48 1.72
C GLY A 39 18.23 -24.47 1.69
N ASP A 40 18.39 -23.70 0.60
CA ASP A 40 19.37 -22.63 0.48
C ASP A 40 18.70 -21.28 0.73
N VAL A 41 18.71 -20.85 2.00
CA VAL A 41 18.08 -19.61 2.44
C VAL A 41 19.09 -18.46 2.35
N PRO A 42 18.89 -17.46 1.47
CA PRO A 42 19.81 -16.34 1.34
C PRO A 42 19.85 -15.50 2.63
N ALA A 43 21.00 -14.89 2.91
CA ALA A 43 21.15 -13.97 4.03
C ALA A 43 20.19 -12.76 3.92
N LEU A 44 19.71 -12.24 5.05
CA LEU A 44 18.75 -11.12 5.10
C LEU A 44 19.17 -9.91 4.24
N SER A 45 20.46 -9.61 4.15
CA SER A 45 21.00 -8.54 3.30
C SER A 45 20.69 -8.74 1.82
N ALA A 46 20.68 -9.98 1.33
CA ALA A 46 20.32 -10.30 -0.06
C ALA A 46 18.83 -9.97 -0.32
N TRP A 47 17.94 -10.34 0.61
CA TRP A 47 16.51 -10.05 0.51
C TRP A 47 16.21 -8.56 0.47
N LEU A 48 16.89 -7.79 1.32
CA LEU A 48 16.71 -6.35 1.39
C LEU A 48 17.27 -5.63 0.15
N ASN A 49 18.45 -6.02 -0.33
CA ASN A 49 19.05 -5.44 -1.52
C ASN A 49 18.22 -5.72 -2.79
N HIS A 50 17.57 -6.89 -2.88
CA HIS A 50 16.70 -7.22 -4.00
C HIS A 50 15.32 -6.55 -3.89
N ALA A 51 14.76 -6.46 -2.68
CA ALA A 51 13.46 -5.81 -2.45
C ALA A 51 13.49 -4.30 -2.69
N PHE A 52 14.51 -3.63 -2.14
CA PHE A 52 14.59 -2.17 -2.04
C PHE A 52 15.64 -1.60 -2.97
N THR A 53 15.53 -1.93 -4.26
CA THR A 53 16.31 -1.22 -5.27
C THR A 53 15.96 0.28 -5.26
N PRO A 54 16.88 1.18 -5.67
CA PRO A 54 16.64 2.62 -5.68
C PRO A 54 15.35 3.01 -6.42
N SER A 55 15.02 2.30 -7.51
CA SER A 55 13.77 2.49 -8.26
C SER A 55 12.53 2.18 -7.44
N ASN A 56 12.54 1.10 -6.65
CA ASN A 56 11.42 0.71 -5.80
C ASN A 56 11.24 1.63 -4.59
N LEU A 57 12.35 2.18 -4.07
CA LEU A 57 12.34 3.18 -2.99
C LEU A 57 11.63 4.48 -3.40
N ILE A 58 11.68 4.87 -4.68
CA ILE A 58 10.94 6.03 -5.20
C ILE A 58 9.47 5.68 -5.48
N LEU A 59 9.20 4.43 -5.88
CA LEU A 59 7.85 3.99 -6.25
C LEU A 59 6.89 3.90 -5.04
N LEU A 60 7.39 3.46 -3.87
CA LEU A 60 6.58 3.31 -2.66
C LEU A 60 5.97 4.64 -2.15
N PRO A 61 6.72 5.75 -2.05
CA PRO A 61 6.16 7.08 -1.75
C PRO A 61 5.10 7.53 -2.76
N VAL A 62 5.36 7.35 -4.06
CA VAL A 62 4.43 7.74 -5.12
C VAL A 62 3.12 6.97 -5.00
N LEU A 63 3.19 5.65 -4.79
CA LEU A 63 2.02 4.81 -4.53
C LEU A 63 1.27 5.23 -3.25
N GLY A 64 2.00 5.62 -2.20
CA GLY A 64 1.40 6.14 -0.97
C GLY A 64 0.56 7.39 -1.21
N VAL A 65 1.07 8.36 -1.96
CA VAL A 65 0.33 9.58 -2.33
C VAL A 65 -0.89 9.23 -3.18
N VAL A 66 -0.75 8.35 -4.16
CA VAL A 66 -1.86 7.89 -5.02
C VAL A 66 -2.97 7.21 -4.21
N PHE A 67 -2.62 6.29 -3.31
CA PHE A 67 -3.57 5.61 -2.45
C PHE A 67 -4.28 6.56 -1.48
N TYR A 68 -3.57 7.55 -0.94
CA TYR A 68 -4.14 8.57 -0.08
C TYR A 68 -5.20 9.39 -0.81
N MET A 69 -4.84 9.93 -1.99
CA MET A 69 -5.72 10.77 -2.80
C MET A 69 -6.98 10.01 -3.26
N ASN A 70 -6.82 8.75 -3.68
CA ASN A 70 -7.95 7.90 -4.06
C ASN A 70 -8.86 7.58 -2.87
N THR A 71 -8.28 7.30 -1.70
CA THR A 71 -9.06 7.01 -0.50
C THR A 71 -9.84 8.25 -0.04
N LEU A 72 -9.23 9.45 -0.10
CA LEU A 72 -9.90 10.72 0.13
C LEU A 72 -11.07 10.95 -0.83
N LYS A 73 -10.85 10.77 -2.13
CA LYS A 73 -11.89 10.94 -3.15
C LYS A 73 -13.08 10.01 -2.89
N HIS A 74 -12.80 8.73 -2.62
CA HIS A 74 -13.83 7.74 -2.34
C HIS A 74 -14.66 8.09 -1.09
N HIS A 75 -14.01 8.50 0.00
CA HIS A 75 -14.72 8.93 1.21
C HIS A 75 -15.57 10.19 0.99
N ARG A 76 -15.10 11.15 0.18
CA ARG A 76 -15.88 12.33 -0.19
C ARG A 76 -17.12 11.96 -1.03
N GLU A 77 -16.98 11.03 -1.97
CA GLU A 77 -18.10 10.55 -2.78
C GLU A 77 -19.15 9.82 -1.94
N LEU A 78 -18.71 8.96 -1.00
CA LEU A 78 -19.62 8.28 -0.06
C LEU A 78 -20.36 9.27 0.83
N ALA A 79 -19.67 10.30 1.33
CA ALA A 79 -20.28 11.36 2.14
C ALA A 79 -21.35 12.14 1.35
N LYS A 80 -21.04 12.53 0.10
CA LYS A 80 -22.01 13.18 -0.79
C LYS A 80 -23.24 12.30 -1.06
N LYS A 81 -23.05 11.00 -1.29
CA LYS A 81 -24.16 10.06 -1.50
C LYS A 81 -25.04 9.93 -0.26
N ARG A 82 -24.46 9.88 0.94
CA ARG A 82 -25.22 9.86 2.22
C ARG A 82 -26.04 11.13 2.41
N SER A 83 -25.44 12.29 2.19
CA SER A 83 -26.14 13.58 2.27
C SER A 83 -27.37 13.61 1.36
N LYS A 84 -27.21 13.22 0.08
CA LYS A 84 -28.30 13.20 -0.91
C LYS A 84 -29.44 12.26 -0.53
N TYR A 85 -29.16 11.13 0.12
CA TYR A 85 -30.19 10.17 0.56
C TYR A 85 -30.93 10.65 1.82
N THR A 86 -30.33 11.51 2.63
CA THR A 86 -30.95 12.03 3.87
C THR A 86 -31.82 13.27 3.60
N GLU A 87 -31.65 13.90 2.44
CA GLU A 87 -32.46 15.03 1.96
C GLU A 87 -33.70 14.60 1.13
N MET A 88 -33.83 13.30 0.82
CA MET A 88 -35.02 12.70 0.18
C MET A 88 -35.94 12.08 1.24
#